data_AF-A0A3G8CEH3-F1
#
_entry.id   AF-A0A3G8CEH3-F1
#
_cell.length_a   1.000
_cell.length_b   1.000
_cell.length_c   1.000
_cell.angle_alpha   90.00
_cell.angle_beta   90.00
_cell.angle_gamma   90.00
#
_symmetry.space_group_name_H-M   'P 1'
#
loop_
_entity.id
_entity.type
_entity.pdbx_description
1 polymer ?
#
loop_
_entity_poly.entity_id
_entity_poly.type
_entity_poly.pdbx_seq_one_letter_code
_entity_poly.pdbx_strand_id
1 'polypeptide(L)'
;MTAQSLLTTLLPLVADLSRDLPEGERYRRLLHAMRALLPCDAAALLRLEGEWLVPLAVDGLSADTLGRRFKISEHPRFALLLSSPGPTRFDSDSELPDPYDGLVEGLHGQLEVHDCMGCPLFIDDQPWGLLTLDALDTERFERVELDALQAFASLAAATVNVAERIERLALRAEDEHQRAEIYRQASGQQHKEMIGQSKAHKRLVEEINLVGGSDLTVLITGETGVGKELVAQAIHAASSRADKPLISLNCAALPETLVESELFGHVRGAFTGALSERRGKFELANGGTLFLDEVGELSLSVQAKLLRVLQSGQLQRLGSDKEHQVDVRLIAATNRDLAEEVRHGRYRADFYHRLSVYPLQVPALRERGRDVLLLAGFFLEHNRSRMGLGSLRLTSDAQAALLAYDWPGNVRELEHLIGRSALKALGHCRERPKILSLSAADLDLPDVSAAAIEAPAAVARDVTGDLRQATEHYQRQIINACLERHQHNWAGAARELGLDRANLGRMAKRLGMR
;
A
#
# COMPACT_ATOMS: atom_id res chain seq x y z
N MET A 1 -18.09 17.47 -58.60
CA MET A 1 -17.12 16.39 -58.32
C MET A 1 -17.64 15.09 -58.94
N THR A 2 -16.79 14.11 -59.28
CA THR A 2 -17.26 12.78 -59.70
C THR A 2 -17.42 11.88 -58.47
N ALA A 3 -18.41 10.98 -58.45
CA ALA A 3 -18.62 10.05 -57.34
C ALA A 3 -17.36 9.22 -56.99
N GLN A 4 -16.48 9.00 -57.98
CA GLN A 4 -15.23 8.28 -57.84
C GLN A 4 -14.14 9.06 -57.07
N SER A 5 -14.08 10.40 -57.21
CA SER A 5 -13.11 11.21 -56.44
C SER A 5 -13.50 11.29 -54.97
N LEU A 6 -14.80 11.42 -54.70
CA LEU A 6 -15.35 11.47 -53.35
C LEU A 6 -15.12 10.14 -52.60
N LEU A 7 -15.35 9.00 -53.27
CA LEU A 7 -15.10 7.68 -52.67
C LEU A 7 -13.62 7.45 -52.34
N THR A 8 -12.73 7.89 -53.23
CA THR A 8 -11.27 7.66 -53.10
C THR A 8 -10.68 8.43 -51.91
N THR A 9 -11.19 9.63 -51.62
CA THR A 9 -10.72 10.44 -50.49
C THR A 9 -11.37 10.09 -49.16
N LEU A 10 -12.62 9.60 -49.16
CA LEU A 10 -13.33 9.22 -47.93
C LEU A 10 -12.99 7.80 -47.44
N LEU A 11 -12.63 6.87 -48.33
CA LEU A 11 -12.27 5.48 -47.98
C LEU A 11 -11.16 5.38 -46.90
N PRO A 12 -10.05 6.13 -47.00
CA PRO A 12 -9.02 6.13 -45.95
C PRO A 12 -9.52 6.63 -44.58
N LEU A 13 -10.40 7.64 -44.56
CA LEU A 13 -10.96 8.17 -43.32
C LEU A 13 -11.88 7.16 -42.62
N VAL A 14 -12.71 6.46 -43.38
CA VAL A 14 -13.56 5.38 -42.84
C VAL A 14 -12.71 4.23 -42.32
N ALA A 15 -11.61 3.89 -43.01
CA ALA A 15 -10.66 2.88 -42.51
C ALA A 15 -9.99 3.34 -41.20
N ASP A 16 -9.64 4.62 -41.09
CA ASP A 16 -9.03 5.20 -39.90
C ASP A 16 -9.95 5.14 -38.66
N LEU A 17 -11.29 5.11 -38.81
CA LEU A 17 -12.23 4.87 -37.69
C LEU A 17 -11.97 3.54 -36.96
N SER A 18 -11.46 2.53 -37.68
CA SER A 18 -11.17 1.20 -37.11
C SER A 18 -9.74 1.06 -36.58
N ARG A 19 -8.88 2.07 -36.78
CA ARG A 19 -7.48 2.05 -36.40
C ARG A 19 -7.25 2.76 -35.07
N ASP A 20 -6.28 2.23 -34.33
CA ASP A 20 -5.75 2.87 -33.13
C ASP A 20 -4.78 3.99 -33.56
N LEU A 21 -5.27 5.23 -33.50
CA LEU A 21 -4.55 6.44 -33.91
C LEU A 21 -4.74 7.52 -32.84
N PRO A 22 -3.68 8.26 -32.47
CA PRO A 22 -3.80 9.42 -31.59
C PRO A 22 -4.84 10.43 -32.12
N GLU A 23 -5.60 11.04 -31.21
CA GLU A 23 -6.69 11.97 -31.55
C GLU A 23 -6.24 13.10 -32.48
N GLY A 24 -5.13 13.78 -32.17
CA GLY A 24 -4.60 14.85 -33.03
C GLY A 24 -4.18 14.40 -34.43
N GLU A 25 -3.72 13.15 -34.58
CA GLU A 25 -3.41 12.58 -35.90
C GLU A 25 -4.69 12.29 -36.69
N ARG A 26 -5.71 11.76 -36.00
CA ARG A 26 -7.03 11.47 -36.58
C ARG A 26 -7.69 12.74 -37.12
N TYR A 27 -7.68 13.83 -36.35
CA TYR A 27 -8.26 15.11 -36.78
C TYR A 27 -7.45 15.78 -37.89
N ARG A 28 -6.11 15.70 -37.86
CA ARG A 28 -5.29 16.25 -38.95
C ARG A 28 -5.57 15.56 -40.28
N ARG A 29 -5.68 14.22 -40.29
CA ARG A 29 -6.02 13.46 -41.49
C ARG A 29 -7.41 13.78 -42.02
N LEU A 30 -8.36 13.98 -41.11
CA LEU A 30 -9.70 14.46 -41.44
C LEU A 30 -9.60 15.81 -42.18
N LEU A 31 -8.97 16.84 -41.59
CA LEU A 31 -8.85 18.15 -42.24
C LEU A 31 -8.09 18.10 -43.57
N HIS A 32 -7.04 17.27 -43.66
CA HIS A 32 -6.28 17.10 -44.90
C HIS A 32 -7.12 16.51 -46.03
N ALA A 33 -7.91 15.48 -45.74
CA ALA A 33 -8.84 14.89 -46.70
C ALA A 33 -9.94 15.89 -47.11
N MET A 34 -10.34 16.78 -46.21
CA MET A 34 -11.28 17.87 -46.51
C MET A 34 -10.70 18.85 -47.52
N ARG A 35 -9.47 19.34 -47.31
CA ARG A 35 -8.77 20.24 -48.24
C ARG A 35 -8.48 19.61 -49.59
N ALA A 36 -8.36 18.28 -49.66
CA ALA A 36 -8.21 17.56 -50.92
C ALA A 36 -9.52 17.43 -51.71
N LEU A 37 -10.68 17.53 -51.04
CA LEU A 37 -12.01 17.40 -51.64
C LEU A 37 -12.64 18.76 -51.96
N LEU A 38 -12.52 19.70 -51.03
CA LEU A 38 -13.13 21.03 -51.12
C LEU A 38 -12.05 22.06 -51.48
N PRO A 39 -12.38 23.05 -52.33
CA PRO A 39 -11.43 24.08 -52.73
C PRO A 39 -11.25 25.12 -51.62
N CYS A 40 -10.71 24.72 -50.47
CA CYS A 40 -10.40 25.60 -49.34
C CYS A 40 -8.89 25.73 -49.12
N ASP A 41 -8.47 26.91 -48.65
CA ASP A 41 -7.08 27.19 -48.32
C ASP A 41 -6.78 26.84 -46.86
N ALA A 42 -7.75 27.03 -45.99
CA ALA A 42 -7.67 26.75 -44.56
C ALA A 42 -8.87 25.95 -44.05
N ALA A 43 -8.64 25.18 -43.01
CA ALA A 43 -9.65 24.38 -42.33
C ALA A 43 -9.35 24.26 -40.84
N ALA A 44 -10.38 24.31 -40.00
CA ALA A 44 -10.25 24.10 -38.56
C ALA A 44 -11.39 23.26 -37.97
N LEU A 45 -11.03 22.41 -37.02
CA LEU A 45 -11.95 21.67 -36.15
C LEU A 45 -11.90 22.29 -34.75
N LEU A 46 -13.04 22.76 -34.27
CA LEU A 46 -13.20 23.45 -32.98
C LEU A 46 -14.13 22.65 -32.09
N ARG A 47 -13.78 22.50 -30.80
CA ARG A 47 -14.66 21.95 -29.77
C ARG A 47 -15.36 23.06 -29.01
N LEU A 48 -16.63 22.86 -28.70
CA LEU A 48 -17.41 23.71 -27.82
C LEU A 48 -17.15 23.34 -26.35
N GLU A 49 -16.61 24.27 -25.58
CA GLU A 49 -16.37 24.15 -24.13
C GLU A 49 -17.07 25.30 -23.40
N GLY A 50 -18.32 25.07 -23.00
CA GLY A 50 -19.16 26.11 -22.38
C GLY A 50 -19.44 27.23 -23.36
N GLU A 51 -18.88 28.43 -23.11
CA GLU A 51 -19.02 29.61 -23.98
C GLU A 51 -17.85 29.80 -24.96
N TRP A 52 -16.92 28.84 -25.00
CA TRP A 52 -15.67 28.95 -25.76
C TRP A 52 -15.59 27.90 -26.87
N LEU A 53 -15.02 28.29 -28.02
CA LEU A 53 -14.59 27.38 -29.05
C LEU A 53 -13.06 27.21 -28.99
N VAL A 54 -12.63 25.97 -28.82
CA VAL A 54 -11.23 25.58 -28.65
C VAL A 54 -10.77 24.82 -29.89
N PRO A 55 -9.76 25.30 -30.64
CA PRO A 55 -9.23 24.59 -31.80
C PRO A 55 -8.56 23.27 -31.40
N LEU A 56 -8.99 22.17 -31.99
CA LEU A 56 -8.42 20.83 -31.78
C LEU A 56 -7.46 20.44 -32.91
N ALA A 57 -7.74 20.87 -34.12
CA ALA A 57 -6.87 20.68 -35.27
C ALA A 57 -7.08 21.82 -36.26
N VAL A 58 -6.01 22.15 -36.99
CA VAL A 58 -6.02 23.11 -38.09
C VAL A 58 -5.20 22.56 -39.25
N ASP A 59 -5.54 22.95 -40.47
CA ASP A 59 -4.78 22.67 -41.68
C ASP A 59 -4.85 23.89 -42.61
N GLY A 60 -3.70 24.50 -42.94
CA GLY A 60 -3.62 25.75 -43.71
C GLY A 60 -3.72 27.05 -42.88
N LEU A 61 -3.86 26.94 -41.55
CA LEU A 61 -3.77 28.07 -40.60
C LEU A 61 -2.45 28.03 -39.83
N SER A 62 -2.05 29.20 -39.33
CA SER A 62 -0.85 29.39 -38.52
C SER A 62 -0.92 28.56 -37.23
N ALA A 63 0.22 28.00 -36.83
CA ALA A 63 0.32 27.12 -35.66
C ALA A 63 -0.11 27.79 -34.32
N ASP A 64 -0.06 29.12 -34.21
CA ASP A 64 -0.54 29.85 -33.03
C ASP A 64 -2.07 29.76 -32.85
N THR A 65 -2.81 29.44 -33.92
CA THR A 65 -4.26 29.23 -33.88
C THR A 65 -4.64 28.15 -32.88
N LEU A 66 -3.87 27.06 -32.77
CA LEU A 66 -4.10 26.00 -31.78
C LEU A 66 -4.02 26.47 -30.32
N GLY A 67 -3.38 27.62 -30.06
CA GLY A 67 -3.31 28.24 -28.74
C GLY A 67 -4.46 29.21 -28.43
N ARG A 68 -5.34 29.51 -29.38
CA ARG A 68 -6.43 30.49 -29.22
C ARG A 68 -7.67 29.86 -28.60
N ARG A 69 -8.48 30.68 -27.92
CA ARG A 69 -9.79 30.30 -27.36
C ARG A 69 -10.76 31.39 -27.77
N PHE A 70 -11.75 31.04 -28.56
CA PHE A 70 -12.68 31.99 -29.15
C PHE A 70 -13.95 32.06 -28.32
N LYS A 71 -14.26 33.21 -27.73
CA LYS A 71 -15.50 33.38 -26.97
C LYS A 71 -16.66 33.60 -27.93
N ILE A 72 -17.73 32.80 -27.84
CA ILE A 72 -18.82 32.85 -28.83
C ILE A 72 -19.46 34.24 -28.90
N SER A 73 -19.61 34.93 -27.76
CA SER A 73 -20.18 36.28 -27.69
C SER A 73 -19.37 37.35 -28.44
N GLU A 74 -18.09 37.07 -28.72
CA GLU A 74 -17.15 37.99 -29.37
C GLU A 74 -16.98 37.69 -30.87
N HIS A 75 -17.52 36.56 -31.35
CA HIS A 75 -17.38 36.10 -32.73
C HIS A 75 -18.75 35.81 -33.36
N PRO A 76 -19.38 36.80 -34.04
CA PRO A 76 -20.71 36.65 -34.63
C PRO A 76 -20.85 35.52 -35.64
N ARG A 77 -19.82 35.27 -36.48
CA ARG A 77 -19.81 34.16 -37.45
C ARG A 77 -19.92 32.80 -36.75
N PHE A 78 -19.18 32.59 -35.65
CA PHE A 78 -19.27 31.35 -34.87
C PHE A 78 -20.62 31.19 -34.16
N ALA A 79 -21.18 32.28 -33.62
CA ALA A 79 -22.50 32.25 -33.01
C ALA A 79 -23.59 31.85 -34.02
N LEU A 80 -23.52 32.38 -35.24
CA LEU A 80 -24.42 32.01 -36.33
C LEU A 80 -24.27 30.55 -36.72
N LEU A 81 -23.03 30.07 -36.92
CA LEU A 81 -22.76 28.67 -37.25
C LEU A 81 -23.32 27.69 -36.22
N LEU A 82 -23.17 27.99 -34.93
CA LEU A 82 -23.70 27.15 -33.85
C LEU A 82 -25.24 27.17 -33.76
N SER A 83 -25.88 28.25 -34.21
CA SER A 83 -27.34 28.38 -34.23
C SER A 83 -28.01 27.75 -35.46
N SER A 84 -27.23 27.46 -36.51
CA SER A 84 -27.71 26.83 -37.73
C SER A 84 -27.90 25.31 -37.58
N PRO A 85 -28.88 24.71 -38.25
CA PRO A 85 -29.09 23.25 -38.22
C PRO A 85 -28.12 22.47 -39.14
N GLY A 86 -27.28 23.15 -39.92
CA GLY A 86 -26.38 22.52 -40.90
C GLY A 86 -25.40 23.52 -41.52
N PRO A 87 -24.72 23.11 -42.62
CA PRO A 87 -23.75 23.93 -43.33
C PRO A 87 -24.26 25.33 -43.64
N THR A 88 -23.49 26.33 -43.24
CA THR A 88 -23.77 27.74 -43.54
C THR A 88 -22.58 28.33 -44.27
N ARG A 89 -22.85 29.09 -45.31
CA ARG A 89 -21.87 29.87 -46.04
C ARG A 89 -22.07 31.35 -45.73
N PHE A 90 -20.97 32.08 -45.57
CA PHE A 90 -20.97 33.53 -45.46
C PHE A 90 -20.55 34.12 -46.80
N ASP A 91 -21.28 35.12 -47.28
CA ASP A 91 -20.96 35.79 -48.53
C ASP A 91 -19.64 36.56 -48.42
N SER A 92 -18.95 36.76 -49.54
CA SER A 92 -17.64 37.42 -49.59
C SER A 92 -17.70 38.88 -49.12
N ASP A 93 -18.86 39.54 -49.21
CA ASP A 93 -19.10 40.91 -48.76
C ASP A 93 -19.70 41.01 -47.35
N SER A 94 -19.68 39.91 -46.58
CA SER A 94 -20.20 39.88 -45.21
C SER A 94 -19.49 40.89 -44.30
N GLU A 95 -20.26 41.84 -43.74
CA GLU A 95 -19.78 42.86 -42.77
C GLU A 95 -19.35 42.26 -41.42
N LEU A 96 -19.54 40.95 -41.20
CA LEU A 96 -19.14 40.29 -39.95
C LEU A 96 -17.64 39.99 -39.94
N PRO A 97 -16.92 40.30 -38.84
CA PRO A 97 -15.48 40.06 -38.73
C PRO A 97 -15.16 38.56 -38.84
N ASP A 98 -14.09 38.24 -39.57
CA ASP A 98 -13.64 36.86 -39.73
C ASP A 98 -12.77 36.42 -38.52
N PRO A 99 -13.06 35.27 -37.88
CA PRO A 99 -12.25 34.76 -36.78
C PRO A 99 -10.78 34.46 -37.13
N TYR A 100 -10.45 34.29 -38.41
CA TYR A 100 -9.15 33.87 -38.90
C TYR A 100 -8.37 34.97 -39.64
N ASP A 101 -8.84 36.22 -39.61
CA ASP A 101 -8.13 37.36 -40.20
C ASP A 101 -6.66 37.41 -39.72
N GLY A 102 -5.74 37.31 -40.68
CA GLY A 102 -4.29 37.32 -40.43
C GLY A 102 -3.68 35.99 -39.96
N LEU A 103 -4.43 34.89 -39.96
CA LEU A 103 -3.99 33.55 -39.52
C LEU A 103 -3.80 32.53 -40.64
N VAL A 104 -4.18 32.83 -41.88
CA VAL A 104 -3.99 31.92 -43.02
C VAL A 104 -2.53 31.92 -43.48
N GLU A 105 -1.90 30.75 -43.60
CA GLU A 105 -0.49 30.64 -44.00
C GLU A 105 -0.28 31.00 -45.48
N GLY A 106 0.71 31.85 -45.77
CA GLY A 106 1.13 32.17 -47.15
C GLY A 106 0.97 33.62 -47.61
N LEU A 107 0.55 34.55 -46.74
CA LEU A 107 0.36 35.96 -47.07
C LEU A 107 1.09 36.91 -46.11
N HIS A 108 1.77 37.92 -46.68
CA HIS A 108 2.27 39.10 -45.99
C HIS A 108 1.48 40.33 -46.51
N GLY A 109 0.34 40.64 -45.91
CA GLY A 109 -0.50 41.79 -46.27
C GLY A 109 -1.93 41.68 -45.74
N GLN A 110 -2.62 42.82 -45.58
CA GLN A 110 -4.06 42.90 -45.26
C GLN A 110 -4.87 42.62 -46.54
N LEU A 111 -5.45 41.43 -46.65
CA LEU A 111 -6.57 41.15 -47.56
C LEU A 111 -7.82 41.05 -46.70
N GLU A 112 -8.81 41.90 -46.95
CA GLU A 112 -10.07 42.01 -46.18
C GLU A 112 -11.23 41.23 -46.83
N VAL A 113 -10.98 40.12 -47.54
CA VAL A 113 -12.09 39.36 -48.15
C VAL A 113 -11.82 37.85 -48.11
N HIS A 114 -12.52 37.15 -47.23
CA HIS A 114 -12.48 35.69 -47.06
C HIS A 114 -13.88 35.10 -47.25
N ASP A 115 -14.05 34.28 -48.29
CA ASP A 115 -15.23 33.41 -48.47
C ASP A 115 -15.11 32.31 -47.41
N CYS A 116 -16.09 32.25 -46.49
CA CYS A 116 -16.04 31.39 -45.30
C CYS A 116 -17.24 30.43 -45.30
N MET A 117 -16.97 29.17 -44.95
CA MET A 117 -17.99 28.15 -44.75
C MET A 117 -17.79 27.44 -43.42
N GLY A 118 -18.88 27.05 -42.78
CA GLY A 118 -18.80 26.23 -41.60
C GLY A 118 -19.99 25.30 -41.45
N CYS A 119 -19.80 24.24 -40.67
CA CYS A 119 -20.84 23.33 -40.28
C CYS A 119 -20.74 23.03 -38.79
N PRO A 120 -21.84 23.15 -38.04
CA PRO A 120 -21.90 22.61 -36.70
C PRO A 120 -21.81 21.08 -36.73
N LEU A 121 -21.07 20.54 -35.77
CA LEU A 121 -20.96 19.11 -35.53
C LEU A 121 -21.85 18.76 -34.35
N PHE A 122 -22.72 17.78 -34.52
CA PHE A 122 -23.60 17.28 -33.48
C PHE A 122 -23.19 15.87 -33.06
N ILE A 123 -23.19 15.61 -31.75
CA ILE A 123 -23.02 14.29 -31.16
C ILE A 123 -24.18 14.09 -30.19
N ASP A 124 -24.93 12.98 -30.36
CA ASP A 124 -26.13 12.67 -29.56
C ASP A 124 -27.12 13.85 -29.49
N ASP A 125 -27.39 14.48 -30.64
CA ASP A 125 -28.26 15.66 -30.81
C ASP A 125 -27.84 16.93 -30.05
N GLN A 126 -26.61 16.98 -29.52
CA GLN A 126 -26.02 18.18 -28.90
C GLN A 126 -24.92 18.78 -29.76
N PRO A 127 -24.82 20.13 -29.84
CA PRO A 127 -23.73 20.77 -30.55
C PRO A 127 -22.42 20.46 -29.82
N TRP A 128 -21.53 19.74 -30.52
CA TRP A 128 -20.22 19.39 -30.00
C TRP A 128 -19.16 20.42 -30.36
N GLY A 129 -19.30 21.06 -31.52
CA GLY A 129 -18.27 21.96 -32.03
C GLY A 129 -18.56 22.44 -33.45
N LEU A 130 -17.55 23.04 -34.08
CA LEU A 130 -17.62 23.56 -35.44
C LEU A 130 -16.52 22.97 -36.31
N LEU A 131 -16.87 22.69 -37.56
CA LEU A 131 -15.94 22.49 -38.65
C LEU A 131 -16.00 23.72 -39.55
N THR A 132 -14.86 24.35 -39.80
CA THR A 132 -14.78 25.62 -40.54
C THR A 132 -13.77 25.53 -41.67
N LEU A 133 -14.04 26.27 -42.74
CA LEU A 133 -13.24 26.33 -43.97
C LEU A 133 -13.18 27.77 -44.46
N ASP A 134 -11.99 28.19 -44.87
CA ASP A 134 -11.78 29.51 -45.48
C ASP A 134 -11.05 29.40 -46.80
N ALA A 135 -11.38 30.34 -47.69
CA ALA A 135 -10.73 30.54 -48.96
C ALA A 135 -10.24 32.00 -49.12
N LEU A 136 -9.07 32.15 -49.74
CA LEU A 136 -8.45 33.44 -50.06
C LEU A 136 -9.07 34.10 -51.29
N ASP A 137 -9.65 33.32 -52.20
CA ASP A 137 -10.33 33.83 -53.39
C ASP A 137 -11.83 34.02 -53.11
N THR A 138 -12.35 35.20 -53.45
CA THR A 138 -13.79 35.47 -53.47
C THR A 138 -14.47 34.59 -54.51
N GLU A 139 -15.66 34.06 -54.20
CA GLU A 139 -16.49 33.18 -55.05
C GLU A 139 -16.05 31.69 -55.11
N ARG A 140 -15.01 31.29 -54.38
CA ARG A 140 -14.49 29.91 -54.43
C ARG A 140 -15.49 28.88 -53.91
N PHE A 141 -16.35 29.28 -52.98
CA PHE A 141 -17.37 28.42 -52.41
C PHE A 141 -18.75 28.51 -53.11
N GLU A 142 -18.95 29.40 -54.09
CA GLU A 142 -20.22 29.48 -54.87
C GLU A 142 -20.54 28.20 -55.62
N ARG A 143 -19.49 27.45 -55.97
CA ARG A 143 -19.59 26.21 -56.74
C ARG A 143 -19.61 24.96 -55.86
N VAL A 144 -19.59 25.12 -54.53
CA VAL A 144 -19.59 24.01 -53.57
C VAL A 144 -21.02 23.69 -53.16
N GLU A 145 -21.42 22.44 -53.38
CA GLU A 145 -22.70 21.93 -52.89
C GLU A 145 -22.63 21.76 -51.36
N LEU A 146 -23.56 22.39 -50.63
CA LEU A 146 -23.65 22.28 -49.16
C LEU A 146 -23.83 20.82 -48.69
N ASP A 147 -24.41 19.96 -49.53
CA ASP A 147 -24.56 18.53 -49.27
C ASP A 147 -23.20 17.81 -49.12
N ALA A 148 -22.17 18.24 -49.84
CA ALA A 148 -20.83 17.68 -49.71
C ALA A 148 -20.21 18.05 -48.35
N LEU A 149 -20.40 19.29 -47.90
CA LEU A 149 -19.98 19.72 -46.57
C LEU A 149 -20.77 19.01 -45.47
N GLN A 150 -22.07 18.80 -45.65
CA GLN A 150 -22.90 18.03 -44.70
C GLN A 150 -22.42 16.57 -44.59
N ALA A 151 -22.10 15.92 -45.71
CA ALA A 151 -21.57 14.55 -45.69
C ALA A 151 -20.23 14.47 -44.96
N PHE A 152 -19.35 15.46 -45.18
CA PHE A 152 -18.06 15.53 -44.50
C PHE A 152 -18.23 15.82 -43.00
N ALA A 153 -19.13 16.73 -42.63
CA ALA A 153 -19.47 17.02 -41.24
C ALA A 153 -20.00 15.78 -40.52
N SER A 154 -20.84 14.96 -41.16
CA SER A 154 -21.31 13.69 -40.60
C SER A 154 -20.16 12.72 -40.33
N LEU A 155 -19.17 12.64 -41.24
CA LEU A 155 -17.98 11.82 -41.05
C LEU A 155 -17.07 12.38 -39.95
N ALA A 156 -16.90 13.71 -39.88
CA ALA A 156 -16.18 14.39 -38.81
C ALA A 156 -16.80 14.09 -37.45
N ALA A 157 -18.13 14.24 -37.32
CA ALA A 157 -18.88 13.91 -36.12
C ALA A 157 -18.72 12.44 -35.72
N ALA A 158 -18.79 11.50 -36.67
CA ALA A 158 -18.54 10.08 -36.41
C ALA A 158 -17.10 9.82 -35.93
N THR A 159 -16.11 10.51 -36.54
CA THR A 159 -14.69 10.41 -36.19
C THR A 159 -14.43 10.87 -34.76
N VAL A 160 -15.01 12.01 -34.39
CA VAL A 160 -14.95 12.57 -33.04
C VAL A 160 -15.65 11.67 -32.03
N ASN A 161 -16.87 11.19 -32.33
CA ASN A 161 -17.63 10.30 -31.43
C ASN A 161 -16.84 9.01 -31.13
N VAL A 162 -16.22 8.41 -32.15
CA VAL A 162 -15.34 7.25 -31.97
C VAL A 162 -14.15 7.59 -31.07
N ALA A 163 -13.49 8.73 -31.27
CA ALA A 163 -12.37 9.17 -30.45
C ALA A 163 -12.79 9.35 -28.97
N GLU A 164 -13.86 10.10 -28.69
CA GLU A 164 -14.37 10.31 -27.34
C GLU A 164 -14.81 9.00 -26.66
N ARG A 165 -15.40 8.08 -27.43
CA ARG A 165 -15.86 6.80 -26.89
C ARG A 165 -14.70 5.87 -26.55
N ILE A 166 -13.65 5.85 -27.37
CA ILE A 166 -12.41 5.12 -27.08
C ILE A 166 -11.77 5.67 -25.81
N GLU A 167 -11.64 7.00 -25.69
CA GLU A 167 -11.08 7.64 -24.49
C GLU A 167 -11.89 7.28 -23.24
N ARG A 168 -13.22 7.39 -23.31
CA ARG A 168 -14.12 7.04 -22.20
C ARG A 168 -14.02 5.57 -21.80
N LEU A 169 -13.85 4.66 -22.76
CA LEU A 169 -13.67 3.24 -22.49
C LEU A 169 -12.30 2.96 -21.88
N ALA A 170 -11.24 3.62 -22.34
CA ALA A 170 -9.91 3.51 -21.77
C ALA A 170 -9.90 3.95 -20.29
N LEU A 171 -10.48 5.12 -19.99
CA LEU A 171 -10.62 5.63 -18.62
C LEU A 171 -11.40 4.67 -17.71
N ARG A 172 -12.46 4.03 -18.21
CA ARG A 172 -13.24 3.04 -17.45
C ARG A 172 -12.45 1.75 -17.20
N ALA A 173 -11.76 1.24 -18.22
CA ALA A 173 -10.93 0.05 -18.09
C ALA A 173 -9.79 0.26 -17.08
N GLU A 174 -9.20 1.46 -17.06
CA GLU A 174 -8.21 1.86 -16.06
C GLU A 174 -8.79 1.90 -14.65
N ASP A 175 -9.99 2.49 -14.45
CA ASP A 175 -10.67 2.51 -13.14
C ASP A 175 -11.02 1.09 -12.66
N GLU A 176 -11.53 0.23 -13.54
CA GLU A 176 -11.83 -1.16 -13.21
C GLU A 176 -10.57 -1.95 -12.85
N HIS A 177 -9.48 -1.78 -13.61
CA HIS A 177 -8.20 -2.41 -13.31
C HIS A 177 -7.66 -1.94 -11.96
N GLN A 178 -7.72 -0.63 -11.69
CA GLN A 178 -7.30 -0.04 -10.42
C GLN A 178 -8.11 -0.61 -9.25
N ARG A 179 -9.44 -0.71 -9.39
CA ARG A 179 -10.31 -1.31 -8.37
C ARG A 179 -9.95 -2.77 -8.12
N ALA A 180 -9.68 -3.53 -9.17
CA ALA A 180 -9.28 -4.93 -9.05
C ALA A 180 -7.92 -5.10 -8.35
N GLU A 181 -6.95 -4.22 -8.61
CA GLU A 181 -5.66 -4.21 -7.93
C GLU A 181 -5.78 -3.85 -6.44
N ILE A 182 -6.57 -2.81 -6.14
CA ILE A 182 -6.87 -2.39 -4.77
C ILE A 182 -7.52 -3.55 -4.01
N TYR A 183 -8.55 -4.18 -4.60
CA TYR A 183 -9.25 -5.28 -3.97
C TYR A 183 -8.32 -6.48 -3.73
N ARG A 184 -7.45 -6.82 -4.70
CA ARG A 184 -6.48 -7.91 -4.54
C ARG A 184 -5.48 -7.65 -3.41
N GLN A 185 -5.03 -6.40 -3.26
CA GLN A 185 -4.09 -6.02 -2.21
C GLN A 185 -4.75 -5.95 -0.83
N ALA A 186 -6.02 -5.53 -0.76
CA ALA A 186 -6.80 -5.50 0.48
C ALA A 186 -7.29 -6.91 0.90
N SER A 187 -7.71 -7.76 -0.04
CA SER A 187 -8.32 -9.07 0.24
C SER A 187 -7.34 -10.13 0.78
N GLY A 188 -6.03 -9.87 0.69
CA GLY A 188 -5.01 -10.77 1.24
C GLY A 188 -4.97 -10.81 2.78
N GLN A 189 -5.60 -9.85 3.46
CA GLN A 189 -5.59 -9.74 4.91
C GLN A 189 -6.92 -10.26 5.48
N GLN A 190 -6.95 -11.53 5.88
CA GLN A 190 -8.04 -12.02 6.74
C GLN A 190 -8.04 -11.20 8.03
N HIS A 191 -9.18 -10.58 8.35
CA HIS A 191 -9.38 -9.90 9.63
C HIS A 191 -9.07 -10.86 10.78
N LYS A 192 -7.94 -10.64 11.44
CA LYS A 192 -7.51 -11.39 12.61
C LYS A 192 -7.84 -10.57 13.84
N GLU A 193 -8.64 -11.16 14.72
CA GLU A 193 -9.07 -10.51 15.95
C GLU A 193 -7.89 -10.29 16.91
N MET A 194 -7.87 -9.13 17.57
CA MET A 194 -6.94 -8.86 18.66
C MET A 194 -7.42 -9.53 19.95
N ILE A 195 -6.66 -10.52 20.43
CA ILE A 195 -7.04 -11.33 21.60
C ILE A 195 -6.20 -10.92 22.81
N GLY A 196 -6.86 -10.55 23.91
CA GLY A 196 -6.22 -10.29 25.19
C GLY A 196 -7.18 -9.72 26.24
N GLN A 197 -6.83 -9.87 27.51
CA GLN A 197 -7.61 -9.32 28.64
C GLN A 197 -6.74 -8.56 29.65
N SER A 198 -5.42 -8.59 29.48
CA SER A 198 -4.47 -7.86 30.32
C SER A 198 -4.72 -6.36 30.32
N LYS A 199 -4.29 -5.70 31.39
CA LYS A 199 -4.40 -4.23 31.51
C LYS A 199 -3.63 -3.51 30.40
N ALA A 200 -2.46 -4.03 30.02
CA ALA A 200 -1.66 -3.49 28.91
C ALA A 200 -2.41 -3.62 27.58
N HIS A 201 -3.03 -4.77 27.31
CA HIS A 201 -3.83 -4.97 26.10
C HIS A 201 -5.07 -4.07 26.05
N LYS A 202 -5.80 -3.93 27.17
CA LYS A 202 -6.98 -3.05 27.22
C LYS A 202 -6.62 -1.58 26.95
N ARG A 203 -5.51 -1.10 27.52
CA ARG A 203 -4.98 0.24 27.25
C ARG A 203 -4.62 0.42 25.77
N LEU A 204 -3.95 -0.57 25.17
CA LEU A 204 -3.66 -0.56 23.74
C LEU A 204 -4.94 -0.43 22.90
N VAL A 205 -5.98 -1.19 23.23
CA VAL A 205 -7.28 -1.11 22.53
C VAL A 205 -7.95 0.26 22.72
N GLU A 206 -7.89 0.83 23.92
CA GLU A 206 -8.38 2.19 24.19
C GLU A 206 -7.64 3.24 23.34
N GLU A 207 -6.31 3.16 23.26
CA GLU A 207 -5.49 4.05 22.42
C GLU A 207 -5.78 3.87 20.92
N ILE A 208 -5.96 2.63 20.45
CA ILE A 208 -6.35 2.32 19.07
C ILE A 208 -7.68 3.00 18.72
N ASN A 209 -8.69 2.90 19.60
CA ASN A 209 -9.99 3.52 19.36
C ASN A 209 -9.91 5.05 19.39
N LEU A 210 -9.08 5.61 20.27
CA LEU A 210 -8.87 7.06 20.36
C LEU A 210 -8.22 7.60 19.08
N VAL A 211 -7.12 6.99 18.64
CA VAL A 211 -6.38 7.45 17.46
C VAL A 211 -7.09 7.08 16.15
N GLY A 212 -7.86 6.00 16.14
CA GLY A 212 -8.68 5.55 15.00
C GLY A 212 -9.56 6.68 14.48
N GLY A 213 -10.24 7.40 15.38
CA GLY A 213 -11.11 8.54 15.06
C GLY A 213 -10.42 9.82 14.58
N SER A 214 -9.09 9.83 14.48
CA SER A 214 -8.30 10.97 13.97
C SER A 214 -7.60 10.63 12.65
N ASP A 215 -7.25 11.64 11.84
CA ASP A 215 -6.43 11.46 10.63
C ASP A 215 -4.91 11.56 10.91
N LEU A 216 -4.50 11.53 12.18
CA LEU A 216 -3.09 11.64 12.54
C LEU A 216 -2.27 10.45 12.04
N THR A 217 -1.02 10.73 11.67
CA THR A 217 -0.01 9.70 11.41
C THR A 217 0.30 8.95 12.70
N VAL A 218 0.20 7.61 12.65
CA VAL A 218 0.44 6.74 13.80
C VAL A 218 1.76 6.00 13.61
N LEU A 219 2.66 6.11 14.58
CA LEU A 219 3.91 5.35 14.62
C LEU A 219 3.78 4.22 15.65
N ILE A 220 3.62 3.00 15.15
CA ILE A 220 3.53 1.79 15.94
C ILE A 220 4.94 1.29 16.27
N THR A 221 5.30 1.29 17.55
CA THR A 221 6.58 0.76 18.03
C THR A 221 6.36 -0.54 18.79
N GLY A 222 7.36 -1.42 18.77
CA GLY A 222 7.33 -2.66 19.54
C GLY A 222 8.22 -3.72 18.94
N GLU A 223 8.53 -4.73 19.75
CA GLU A 223 9.43 -5.82 19.36
C GLU A 223 8.91 -6.59 18.14
N THR A 224 9.81 -7.35 17.49
CA THR A 224 9.43 -8.23 16.39
C THR A 224 8.45 -9.30 16.91
N GLY A 225 7.37 -9.55 16.15
CA GLY A 225 6.44 -10.64 16.47
C GLY A 225 5.35 -10.32 17.50
N VAL A 226 5.21 -9.07 17.96
CA VAL A 226 4.11 -8.65 18.88
C VAL A 226 2.74 -8.51 18.20
N GLY A 227 2.70 -8.44 16.86
CA GLY A 227 1.46 -8.26 16.10
C GLY A 227 1.17 -6.82 15.65
N LYS A 228 2.20 -6.04 15.30
CA LYS A 228 2.05 -4.64 14.83
C LYS A 228 1.12 -4.49 13.62
N GLU A 229 1.09 -5.46 12.71
CA GLU A 229 0.16 -5.47 11.57
C GLU A 229 -1.31 -5.55 12.01
N LEU A 230 -1.63 -6.33 13.05
CA LEU A 230 -2.98 -6.41 13.60
C LEU A 230 -3.41 -5.09 14.24
N VAL A 231 -2.47 -4.42 14.91
CA VAL A 231 -2.70 -3.09 15.48
C VAL A 231 -2.97 -2.08 14.38
N ALA A 232 -2.22 -2.10 13.27
CA ALA A 232 -2.46 -1.23 12.12
C ALA A 232 -3.85 -1.47 11.49
N GLN A 233 -4.24 -2.74 11.33
CA GLN A 233 -5.57 -3.11 10.84
C GLN A 233 -6.68 -2.62 11.78
N ALA A 234 -6.49 -2.76 13.09
CA ALA A 234 -7.46 -2.30 14.08
C ALA A 234 -7.59 -0.76 14.10
N ILE A 235 -6.49 -0.03 13.95
CA ILE A 235 -6.52 1.45 13.82
C ILE A 235 -7.29 1.87 12.56
N HIS A 236 -7.05 1.19 11.43
CA HIS A 236 -7.77 1.48 10.20
C HIS A 236 -9.27 1.16 10.31
N ALA A 237 -9.62 0.01 10.89
CA ALA A 237 -11.01 -0.39 11.12
C ALA A 237 -11.76 0.57 12.06
N ALA A 238 -11.06 1.19 13.02
CA ALA A 238 -11.62 2.20 13.93
C ALA A 238 -11.70 3.61 13.32
N SER A 239 -11.35 3.78 12.03
CA SER A 239 -11.24 5.10 11.39
C SER A 239 -12.42 5.49 10.52
N SER A 240 -12.49 6.78 10.18
CA SER A 240 -13.39 7.32 9.14
C SER A 240 -13.14 6.73 7.74
N ARG A 241 -11.98 6.09 7.55
CA ARG A 241 -11.55 5.45 6.30
C ARG A 241 -11.68 3.92 6.35
N ALA A 242 -12.42 3.34 7.29
CA ALA A 242 -12.56 1.88 7.45
C ALA A 242 -13.14 1.17 6.20
N ASP A 243 -14.00 1.85 5.43
CA ASP A 243 -14.54 1.34 4.16
C ASP A 243 -13.64 1.62 2.94
N LYS A 244 -12.51 2.29 3.16
CA LYS A 244 -11.51 2.65 2.14
C LYS A 244 -10.37 1.63 2.17
N PRO A 245 -9.55 1.53 1.11
CA PRO A 245 -8.50 0.53 1.10
C PRO A 245 -7.41 0.80 2.14
N LEU A 246 -7.01 -0.28 2.81
CA LEU A 246 -5.76 -0.37 3.55
C LEU A 246 -4.71 -1.05 2.65
N ILE A 247 -3.75 -0.27 2.17
CA ILE A 247 -2.64 -0.78 1.36
C ILE A 247 -1.44 -0.98 2.27
N SER A 248 -0.90 -2.20 2.34
CA SER A 248 0.28 -2.51 3.15
C SER A 248 1.54 -2.70 2.29
N LEU A 249 2.67 -2.18 2.77
CA LEU A 249 4.00 -2.46 2.22
C LEU A 249 4.97 -2.79 3.35
N ASN A 250 5.67 -3.92 3.23
CA ASN A 250 6.79 -4.25 4.11
C ASN A 250 8.09 -3.74 3.48
N CYS A 251 8.71 -2.74 4.10
CA CYS A 251 9.92 -2.08 3.59
C CYS A 251 11.17 -2.95 3.72
N ALA A 252 11.19 -3.93 4.61
CA ALA A 252 12.33 -4.83 4.80
C ALA A 252 12.38 -5.97 3.77
N ALA A 253 11.27 -6.27 3.11
CA ALA A 253 11.15 -7.43 2.22
C ALA A 253 11.69 -7.20 0.81
N LEU A 254 12.04 -5.95 0.45
CA LEU A 254 12.39 -5.56 -0.91
C LEU A 254 13.75 -4.82 -0.95
N PRO A 255 14.53 -4.98 -2.04
CA PRO A 255 15.67 -4.13 -2.33
C PRO A 255 15.27 -2.64 -2.41
N GLU A 256 16.20 -1.75 -2.07
CA GLU A 256 15.95 -0.29 -2.00
C GLU A 256 15.28 0.29 -3.25
N THR A 257 15.80 -0.04 -4.44
CA THR A 257 15.26 0.45 -5.72
C THR A 257 13.84 -0.03 -5.99
N LEU A 258 13.49 -1.22 -5.51
CA LEU A 258 12.14 -1.77 -5.62
C LEU A 258 11.18 -1.19 -4.60
N VAL A 259 11.64 -0.89 -3.38
CA VAL A 259 10.83 -0.17 -2.37
C VAL A 259 10.40 1.18 -2.93
N GLU A 260 11.33 1.92 -3.52
CA GLU A 260 11.06 3.23 -4.10
C GLU A 260 10.05 3.14 -5.26
N SER A 261 10.25 2.19 -6.17
CA SER A 261 9.36 1.93 -7.30
C SER A 261 7.95 1.50 -6.86
N GLU A 262 7.83 0.65 -5.84
CA GLU A 262 6.54 0.23 -5.30
C GLU A 262 5.83 1.40 -4.61
N LEU A 263 6.52 2.21 -3.78
CA LEU A 263 5.91 3.34 -3.09
C LEU A 263 5.40 4.42 -4.05
N PHE A 264 6.27 4.89 -4.94
CA PHE A 264 6.03 6.09 -5.74
C PHE A 264 5.56 5.81 -7.17
N GLY A 265 5.72 4.58 -7.66
CA GLY A 265 5.48 4.23 -9.05
C GLY A 265 6.61 4.69 -9.97
N HIS A 266 6.56 4.25 -11.22
CA HIS A 266 7.56 4.58 -12.24
C HIS A 266 6.94 4.71 -13.62
N VAL A 267 7.57 5.53 -14.47
CA VAL A 267 7.29 5.54 -15.90
C VAL A 267 8.16 4.52 -16.63
N ARG A 268 7.75 4.14 -17.84
CA ARG A 268 8.54 3.26 -18.71
C ARG A 268 9.95 3.85 -18.92
N GLY A 269 10.97 3.01 -18.73
CA GLY A 269 12.38 3.42 -18.88
C GLY A 269 12.99 4.15 -17.69
N ALA A 270 12.31 4.27 -16.54
CA ALA A 270 12.86 4.92 -15.35
C ALA A 270 14.10 4.22 -14.76
N PHE A 271 14.21 2.91 -14.93
CA PHE A 271 15.37 2.11 -14.51
C PHE A 271 15.51 0.84 -15.37
N THR A 272 16.64 0.12 -15.24
CA THR A 272 16.88 -1.14 -15.96
C THR A 272 15.87 -2.21 -15.53
N GLY A 273 14.90 -2.51 -16.41
CA GLY A 273 13.80 -3.43 -16.14
C GLY A 273 12.41 -2.77 -16.08
N ALA A 274 12.32 -1.45 -16.18
CA ALA A 274 11.05 -0.71 -16.28
C ALA A 274 10.43 -0.84 -17.69
N LEU A 275 9.93 -2.03 -18.02
CA LEU A 275 9.34 -2.36 -19.32
C LEU A 275 7.99 -1.68 -19.57
N SER A 276 7.22 -1.45 -18.50
CA SER A 276 5.93 -0.76 -18.51
C SER A 276 5.93 0.34 -17.44
N GLU A 277 5.01 1.29 -17.53
CA GLU A 277 4.73 2.17 -16.40
C GLU A 277 3.91 1.44 -15.33
N ARG A 278 4.05 1.87 -14.07
CA ARG A 278 3.30 1.32 -12.93
C ARG A 278 3.02 2.37 -11.89
N ARG A 279 1.80 2.36 -11.35
CA ARG A 279 1.37 3.26 -10.27
C ARG A 279 1.92 2.81 -8.93
N GLY A 280 2.24 3.78 -8.07
CA GLY A 280 2.76 3.53 -6.73
C GLY A 280 1.67 3.19 -5.70
N LYS A 281 2.08 2.64 -4.57
CA LYS A 281 1.20 2.33 -3.42
C LYS A 281 0.51 3.57 -2.86
N PHE A 282 1.15 4.75 -2.93
CA PHE A 282 0.50 6.01 -2.56
C PHE A 282 -0.70 6.35 -3.45
N GLU A 283 -0.60 6.13 -4.76
CA GLU A 283 -1.72 6.36 -5.67
C GLU A 283 -2.85 5.35 -5.44
N LEU A 284 -2.49 4.09 -5.17
CA LEU A 284 -3.47 3.04 -4.85
C LEU A 284 -4.19 3.30 -3.51
N ALA A 285 -3.48 3.91 -2.55
CA ALA A 285 -4.01 4.28 -1.24
C ALA A 285 -4.69 5.66 -1.22
N ASN A 286 -4.84 6.35 -2.35
CA ASN A 286 -5.44 7.67 -2.41
C ASN A 286 -6.89 7.66 -1.89
N GLY A 287 -7.19 8.54 -0.93
CA GLY A 287 -8.45 8.57 -0.16
C GLY A 287 -8.58 7.45 0.90
N GLY A 288 -7.55 6.62 1.07
CA GLY A 288 -7.52 5.48 1.99
C GLY A 288 -6.40 5.57 3.01
N THR A 289 -5.82 4.42 3.38
CA THR A 289 -4.74 4.30 4.37
C THR A 289 -3.58 3.49 3.80
N LEU A 290 -2.35 3.98 4.01
CA LEU A 290 -1.12 3.27 3.69
C LEU A 290 -0.48 2.80 5.00
N PHE A 291 -0.25 1.50 5.11
CA PHE A 291 0.51 0.88 6.19
C PHE A 291 1.92 0.55 5.72
N LEU A 292 2.93 1.16 6.36
CA LEU A 292 4.33 0.87 6.12
C LEU A 292 4.90 0.08 7.30
N ASP A 293 5.30 -1.16 7.06
CA ASP A 293 5.97 -2.00 8.06
C ASP A 293 7.49 -1.93 7.90
N GLU A 294 8.19 -1.98 9.03
CA GLU A 294 9.64 -1.81 9.16
C GLU A 294 10.19 -0.51 8.53
N VAL A 295 9.57 0.64 8.84
CA VAL A 295 10.00 1.96 8.34
C VAL A 295 11.43 2.37 8.75
N GLY A 296 12.00 1.70 9.74
CA GLY A 296 13.39 1.90 10.17
C GLY A 296 14.43 1.31 9.20
N GLU A 297 14.01 0.53 8.20
CA GLU A 297 14.87 -0.02 7.15
C GLU A 297 14.97 0.90 5.91
N LEU A 298 14.21 1.99 5.87
CA LEU A 298 14.17 2.89 4.72
C LEU A 298 15.47 3.66 4.57
N SER A 299 15.96 3.78 3.33
CA SER A 299 17.12 4.59 3.01
C SER A 299 16.83 6.10 3.09
N LEU A 300 17.88 6.91 3.25
CA LEU A 300 17.75 8.37 3.37
C LEU A 300 17.10 9.04 2.14
N SER A 301 17.29 8.46 0.95
CA SER A 301 16.69 8.92 -0.31
C SER A 301 15.18 8.73 -0.30
N VAL A 302 14.70 7.54 0.09
CA VAL A 302 13.27 7.23 0.21
C VAL A 302 12.64 8.06 1.33
N GLN A 303 13.31 8.23 2.47
CA GLN A 303 12.84 9.08 3.57
C GLN A 303 12.58 10.53 3.10
N ALA A 304 13.46 11.09 2.27
CA ALA A 304 13.30 12.44 1.73
C ALA A 304 12.06 12.58 0.84
N LYS A 305 11.79 11.58 -0.02
CA LYS A 305 10.60 11.57 -0.89
C LYS A 305 9.32 11.36 -0.09
N LEU A 306 9.33 10.45 0.89
CA LEU A 306 8.19 10.23 1.80
C LEU A 306 7.85 11.49 2.59
N LEU A 307 8.86 12.21 3.08
CA LEU A 307 8.65 13.48 3.78
C LEU A 307 7.89 14.49 2.89
N ARG A 308 8.23 14.56 1.59
CA ARG A 308 7.56 15.46 0.65
C ARG A 308 6.08 15.10 0.48
N VAL A 309 5.78 13.81 0.32
CA VAL A 309 4.39 13.33 0.24
C VAL A 309 3.63 13.63 1.54
N LEU A 310 4.24 13.43 2.71
CA LEU A 310 3.60 13.71 4.00
C LEU A 310 3.36 15.20 4.27
N GLN A 311 4.17 16.09 3.70
CA GLN A 311 4.06 17.53 3.93
C GLN A 311 3.07 18.22 2.98
N SER A 312 3.12 17.90 1.68
CA SER A 312 2.35 18.61 0.65
C SER A 312 1.33 17.73 -0.08
N GLY A 313 1.31 16.42 0.18
CA GLY A 313 0.52 15.46 -0.60
C GLY A 313 1.03 15.29 -2.04
N GLN A 314 2.19 15.88 -2.38
CA GLN A 314 2.76 15.79 -3.73
C GLN A 314 3.56 14.51 -3.91
N LEU A 315 3.15 13.72 -4.89
CA LEU A 315 3.76 12.48 -5.31
C LEU A 315 4.38 12.65 -6.69
N GLN A 316 5.65 12.25 -6.84
CA GLN A 316 6.35 12.25 -8.12
C GLN A 316 6.80 10.83 -8.46
N ARG A 317 6.41 10.34 -9.64
CA ARG A 317 6.82 9.01 -10.13
C ARG A 317 8.30 9.01 -10.50
N LEU A 318 8.95 7.85 -10.39
CA LEU A 318 10.33 7.69 -10.85
C LEU A 318 10.42 7.90 -12.36
N GLY A 319 11.37 8.74 -12.79
CA GLY A 319 11.57 9.08 -14.20
C GLY A 319 10.57 10.08 -14.78
N SER A 320 9.72 10.70 -13.95
CA SER A 320 8.74 11.70 -14.40
C SER A 320 8.86 13.00 -13.60
N ASP A 321 8.68 14.13 -14.27
CA ASP A 321 8.58 15.45 -13.63
C ASP A 321 7.13 15.85 -13.30
N LYS A 322 6.16 14.98 -13.58
CA LYS A 322 4.75 15.23 -13.25
C LYS A 322 4.48 14.96 -11.78
N GLU A 323 3.98 15.99 -11.09
CA GLU A 323 3.51 15.90 -9.71
C GLU A 323 2.03 15.49 -9.68
N HIS A 324 1.68 14.58 -8.77
CA HIS A 324 0.33 14.09 -8.51
C HIS A 324 -0.04 14.41 -7.07
N GLN A 325 -1.27 14.85 -6.83
CA GLN A 325 -1.73 15.11 -5.47
C GLN A 325 -2.46 13.87 -4.90
N VAL A 326 -2.07 13.45 -3.71
CA VAL A 326 -2.67 12.30 -3.01
C VAL A 326 -3.06 12.67 -1.57
N ASP A 327 -4.19 12.14 -1.12
CA ASP A 327 -4.65 12.23 0.27
C ASP A 327 -4.60 10.82 0.89
N VAL A 328 -3.57 10.55 1.68
CA VAL A 328 -3.33 9.23 2.27
C VAL A 328 -3.06 9.36 3.75
N ARG A 329 -3.84 8.63 4.58
CA ARG A 329 -3.53 8.47 5.99
C ARG A 329 -2.38 7.48 6.13
N LEU A 330 -1.35 7.84 6.88
CA LEU A 330 -0.18 6.98 7.08
C LEU A 330 -0.23 6.28 8.45
N ILE A 331 -0.02 4.97 8.45
CA ILE A 331 0.30 4.17 9.63
C ILE A 331 1.69 3.57 9.39
N ALA A 332 2.63 3.83 10.28
CA ALA A 332 3.99 3.31 10.19
C ALA A 332 4.27 2.34 11.34
N ALA A 333 5.06 1.30 11.12
CA ALA A 333 5.50 0.37 12.15
C ALA A 333 7.01 0.14 12.09
N THR A 334 7.64 -0.03 13.25
CA THR A 334 9.05 -0.43 13.34
C THR A 334 9.37 -1.13 14.66
N ASN A 335 10.40 -1.96 14.65
CA ASN A 335 11.03 -2.51 15.85
C ASN A 335 12.31 -1.75 16.30
N ARG A 336 12.80 -0.79 15.50
CA ARG A 336 14.01 -0.02 15.79
C ARG A 336 13.71 1.20 16.63
N ASP A 337 14.69 1.62 17.42
CA ASP A 337 14.66 2.92 18.08
C ASP A 337 15.05 4.01 17.06
N LEU A 338 14.03 4.65 16.46
CA LEU A 338 14.25 5.69 15.47
C LEU A 338 15.00 6.91 16.05
N ALA A 339 14.91 7.17 17.35
CA ALA A 339 15.63 8.28 17.97
C ALA A 339 17.13 7.99 18.07
N GLU A 340 17.53 6.74 18.28
CA GLU A 340 18.94 6.30 18.14
C GLU A 340 19.40 6.36 16.68
N GLU A 341 18.57 5.89 15.74
CA GLU A 341 18.92 5.90 14.31
C GLU A 341 19.13 7.33 13.78
N VAL A 342 18.36 8.31 14.28
CA VAL A 342 18.59 9.74 14.01
C VAL A 342 19.92 10.21 14.58
N ARG A 343 20.25 9.85 15.83
CA ARG A 343 21.53 10.21 16.47
C ARG A 343 22.74 9.64 15.74
N HIS A 344 22.59 8.48 15.13
CA HIS A 344 23.61 7.85 14.30
C HIS A 344 23.64 8.35 12.84
N GLY A 345 22.78 9.29 12.45
CA GLY A 345 22.73 9.85 11.09
C GLY A 345 22.18 8.89 10.03
N ARG A 346 21.59 7.75 10.43
CA ARG A 346 20.98 6.77 9.53
C ARG A 346 19.50 7.06 9.25
N TYR A 347 18.91 7.98 10.02
CA TYR A 347 17.54 8.42 9.87
C TYR A 347 17.43 9.94 9.93
N ARG A 348 16.55 10.52 9.13
CA ARG A 348 16.38 11.97 9.11
C ARG A 348 15.48 12.42 10.27
N ALA A 349 15.92 13.46 10.98
CA ALA A 349 15.17 14.03 12.11
C ALA A 349 13.82 14.62 11.68
N ASP A 350 13.78 15.32 10.55
CA ASP A 350 12.56 15.94 10.01
C ASP A 350 11.47 14.92 9.67
N PHE A 351 11.87 13.79 9.07
CA PHE A 351 11.00 12.66 8.78
C PHE A 351 10.51 11.96 10.06
N TYR A 352 11.41 11.70 11.00
CA TYR A 352 11.05 11.14 12.31
C TYR A 352 9.96 11.98 13.01
N HIS A 353 10.10 13.31 13.05
CA HIS A 353 9.10 14.18 13.67
C HIS A 353 7.74 14.18 12.97
N ARG A 354 7.69 13.84 11.67
CA ARG A 354 6.42 13.72 10.91
C ARG A 354 5.78 12.34 11.00
N LEU A 355 6.57 11.31 11.28
CA LEU A 355 6.04 9.98 11.59
C LEU A 355 5.56 9.88 13.04
N SER A 356 6.31 10.43 13.99
CA SER A 356 6.05 10.32 15.42
C SER A 356 5.01 11.33 15.93
N VAL A 357 3.96 11.58 15.14
CA VAL A 357 2.87 12.50 15.53
C VAL A 357 2.03 11.87 16.64
N TYR A 358 1.66 10.59 16.48
CA TYR A 358 1.06 9.78 17.53
C TYR A 358 1.86 8.48 17.70
N PRO A 359 2.78 8.40 18.67
CA PRO A 359 3.49 7.16 18.98
C PRO A 359 2.57 6.20 19.74
N LEU A 360 2.50 4.95 19.30
CA LEU A 360 1.70 3.89 19.91
C LEU A 360 2.58 2.67 20.15
N GLN A 361 2.79 2.33 21.42
CA GLN A 361 3.69 1.23 21.80
C GLN A 361 2.90 -0.06 22.01
N VAL A 362 3.27 -1.10 21.27
CA VAL A 362 2.69 -2.45 21.43
C VAL A 362 3.48 -3.19 22.51
N PRO A 363 2.82 -3.62 23.61
CA PRO A 363 3.50 -4.30 24.72
C PRO A 363 4.01 -5.68 24.28
N ALA A 364 5.18 -6.06 24.79
CA ALA A 364 5.73 -7.39 24.60
C ALA A 364 4.86 -8.44 25.29
N LEU A 365 4.91 -9.70 24.83
CA LEU A 365 4.05 -10.77 25.35
C LEU A 365 4.24 -11.01 26.86
N ARG A 366 5.47 -10.89 27.36
CA ARG A 366 5.80 -10.97 28.80
C ARG A 366 5.09 -9.92 29.66
N GLU A 367 4.81 -8.74 29.10
CA GLU A 367 4.11 -7.64 29.80
C GLU A 367 2.60 -7.85 29.85
N ARG A 368 2.08 -8.82 29.08
CA ARG A 368 0.65 -9.15 28.98
C ARG A 368 0.23 -10.25 29.95
N GLY A 369 1.18 -10.84 30.71
CA GLY A 369 0.90 -11.82 31.76
C GLY A 369 0.11 -13.03 31.25
N ARG A 370 -1.12 -13.23 31.77
CA ARG A 370 -1.96 -14.40 31.44
C ARG A 370 -2.54 -14.40 30.02
N ASP A 371 -2.38 -13.32 29.25
CA ASP A 371 -2.77 -13.30 27.83
C ASP A 371 -2.05 -14.38 27.01
N VAL A 372 -0.86 -14.84 27.45
CA VAL A 372 -0.14 -15.95 26.81
C VAL A 372 -1.00 -17.21 26.70
N LEU A 373 -1.80 -17.52 27.72
CA LEU A 373 -2.67 -18.71 27.74
C LEU A 373 -3.91 -18.51 26.86
N LEU A 374 -4.44 -17.29 26.78
CA LEU A 374 -5.55 -16.96 25.88
C LEU A 374 -5.13 -17.11 24.42
N LEU A 375 -3.95 -16.57 24.07
CA LEU A 375 -3.36 -16.71 22.74
C LEU A 375 -3.03 -18.17 22.42
N ALA A 376 -2.47 -18.91 23.39
CA ALA A 376 -2.23 -20.33 23.22
C ALA A 376 -3.53 -21.08 22.92
N GLY A 377 -4.61 -20.79 23.65
CA GLY A 377 -5.96 -21.32 23.37
C GLY A 377 -6.41 -21.10 21.93
N PHE A 378 -6.25 -19.87 21.42
CA PHE A 378 -6.57 -19.54 20.03
C PHE A 378 -5.73 -20.34 19.02
N PHE A 379 -4.41 -20.43 19.23
CA PHE A 379 -3.53 -21.19 18.34
C PHE A 379 -3.79 -22.69 18.40
N LEU A 380 -4.18 -23.24 19.55
CA LEU A 380 -4.58 -24.65 19.65
C LEU A 380 -5.80 -24.93 18.78
N GLU A 381 -6.82 -24.07 18.80
CA GLU A 381 -8.03 -24.26 17.99
C GLU A 381 -7.72 -24.17 16.48
N HIS A 382 -6.87 -23.21 16.10
CA HIS A 382 -6.42 -23.09 14.71
C HIS A 382 -5.65 -24.34 14.24
N ASN A 383 -4.73 -24.85 15.06
CA ASN A 383 -3.97 -26.07 14.77
C ASN A 383 -4.84 -27.32 14.81
N ARG A 384 -5.82 -27.40 15.71
CA ARG A 384 -6.80 -28.50 15.79
C ARG A 384 -7.51 -28.68 14.45
N SER A 385 -8.02 -27.58 13.89
CA SER A 385 -8.70 -27.59 12.58
C SER A 385 -7.75 -27.99 11.46
N ARG A 386 -6.55 -27.38 11.38
CA ARG A 386 -5.54 -27.69 10.34
C ARG A 386 -5.07 -29.14 10.38
N MET A 387 -4.97 -29.73 11.56
CA MET A 387 -4.52 -31.10 11.77
C MET A 387 -5.67 -32.12 11.80
N GLY A 388 -6.93 -31.69 11.61
CA GLY A 388 -8.10 -32.59 11.62
C GLY A 388 -8.28 -33.36 12.93
N LEU A 389 -7.97 -32.73 14.08
CA LEU A 389 -8.10 -33.34 15.41
C LEU A 389 -9.48 -33.04 16.01
N GLY A 390 -9.99 -33.95 16.84
CA GLY A 390 -11.24 -33.74 17.59
C GLY A 390 -11.07 -32.72 18.71
N SER A 391 -9.92 -32.72 19.39
CA SER A 391 -9.56 -31.74 20.42
C SER A 391 -8.04 -31.65 20.57
N LEU A 392 -7.54 -30.45 20.83
CA LEU A 392 -6.14 -30.16 21.14
C LEU A 392 -6.10 -29.30 22.41
N ARG A 393 -5.37 -29.73 23.44
CA ARG A 393 -5.35 -29.07 24.76
C ARG A 393 -3.96 -29.04 25.39
N LEU A 394 -3.75 -28.11 26.32
CA LEU A 394 -2.55 -28.02 27.15
C LEU A 394 -2.79 -28.71 28.50
N THR A 395 -1.80 -29.46 28.98
CA THR A 395 -1.77 -29.94 30.37
C THR A 395 -1.37 -28.80 31.32
N SER A 396 -1.51 -29.00 32.63
CA SER A 396 -1.21 -27.98 33.63
C SER A 396 0.27 -27.61 33.71
N ASP A 397 1.16 -28.59 33.55
CA ASP A 397 2.61 -28.39 33.47
C ASP A 397 2.99 -27.58 32.22
N ALA A 398 2.35 -27.85 31.07
CA ALA A 398 2.55 -27.06 29.86
C ALA A 398 2.10 -25.60 30.05
N GLN A 399 0.94 -25.37 30.69
CA GLN A 399 0.47 -24.01 30.99
C GLN A 399 1.43 -23.27 31.94
N ALA A 400 1.95 -23.95 32.96
CA ALA A 400 2.94 -23.37 33.87
C ALA A 400 4.24 -23.00 33.13
N ALA A 401 4.72 -23.87 32.24
CA ALA A 401 5.90 -23.60 31.43
C ALA A 401 5.70 -22.39 30.50
N LEU A 402 4.53 -22.26 29.85
CA LEU A 402 4.22 -21.10 28.99
C LEU A 402 4.18 -19.78 29.79
N LEU A 403 3.71 -19.81 31.04
CA LEU A 403 3.68 -18.63 31.92
C LEU A 403 5.05 -18.24 32.46
N ALA A 404 5.96 -19.20 32.63
CA ALA A 404 7.29 -18.97 33.17
C ALA A 404 8.31 -18.50 32.11
N TYR A 405 7.98 -18.62 30.83
CA TYR A 405 8.86 -18.23 29.73
C TYR A 405 8.76 -16.73 29.39
N ASP A 406 9.88 -16.10 29.04
CA ASP A 406 9.96 -14.65 28.79
C ASP A 406 9.53 -14.21 27.37
N TRP A 407 9.33 -15.16 26.46
CA TRP A 407 8.85 -14.93 25.08
C TRP A 407 9.64 -13.87 24.29
N PRO A 408 10.96 -14.05 24.07
CA PRO A 408 11.77 -13.11 23.30
C PRO A 408 11.28 -12.90 21.86
N GLY A 409 10.64 -13.90 21.24
CA GLY A 409 10.02 -13.79 19.92
C GLY A 409 8.52 -13.49 19.94
N ASN A 410 7.98 -13.13 21.11
CA ASN A 410 6.61 -12.67 21.33
C ASN A 410 5.53 -13.62 20.77
N VAL A 411 4.46 -13.07 20.20
CA VAL A 411 3.29 -13.84 19.75
C VAL A 411 3.63 -14.76 18.58
N ARG A 412 4.53 -14.33 17.68
CA ARG A 412 5.00 -15.16 16.55
C ARG A 412 5.73 -16.41 17.03
N GLU A 413 6.56 -16.29 18.07
CA GLU A 413 7.21 -17.45 18.67
C GLU A 413 6.19 -18.39 19.31
N LEU A 414 5.23 -17.87 20.08
CA LEU A 414 4.15 -18.67 20.67
C LEU A 414 3.35 -19.44 19.60
N GLU A 415 2.97 -18.78 18.51
CA GLU A 415 2.26 -19.43 17.39
C GLU A 415 3.06 -20.62 16.82
N HIS A 416 4.34 -20.39 16.50
CA HIS A 416 5.22 -21.42 15.97
C HIS A 416 5.48 -22.54 16.98
N LEU A 417 5.63 -22.21 18.26
CA LEU A 417 5.85 -23.19 19.32
C LEU A 417 4.65 -24.11 19.44
N ILE A 418 3.44 -23.58 19.60
CA ILE A 418 2.22 -24.40 19.71
C ILE A 418 2.03 -25.28 18.48
N GLY A 419 2.26 -24.74 17.27
CA GLY A 419 2.17 -25.51 16.03
C GLY A 419 3.18 -26.66 15.96
N ARG A 420 4.45 -26.40 16.30
CA ARG A 420 5.51 -27.43 16.32
C ARG A 420 5.25 -28.49 17.39
N SER A 421 4.85 -28.09 18.59
CA SER A 421 4.52 -29.01 19.68
C SER A 421 3.34 -29.92 19.34
N ALA A 422 2.30 -29.38 18.70
CA ALA A 422 1.17 -30.16 18.22
C ALA A 422 1.59 -31.21 17.19
N LEU A 423 2.46 -30.84 16.24
CA LEU A 423 2.98 -31.77 15.24
C LEU A 423 3.86 -32.86 15.86
N LYS A 424 4.74 -32.49 16.80
CA LYS A 424 5.63 -33.41 17.51
C LYS A 424 4.83 -34.42 18.33
N ALA A 425 3.89 -33.95 19.15
CA ALA A 425 3.04 -34.81 19.96
C ALA A 425 2.18 -35.76 19.08
N LEU A 426 1.70 -35.28 17.92
CA LEU A 426 1.00 -36.13 16.96
C LEU A 426 1.92 -37.21 16.36
N GLY A 427 3.18 -36.88 16.05
CA GLY A 427 4.17 -37.81 15.52
C GLY A 427 4.60 -38.91 16.50
N HIS A 428 4.47 -38.66 17.81
CA HIS A 428 4.71 -39.68 18.85
C HIS A 428 3.55 -40.66 19.03
N CYS A 429 2.38 -40.38 18.44
CA CYS A 429 1.23 -41.27 18.51
C CYS A 429 1.30 -42.35 17.42
N ARG A 430 1.24 -43.64 17.81
CA ARG A 430 1.21 -44.77 16.85
C ARG A 430 -0.07 -44.81 16.02
N GLU A 431 -1.18 -44.38 16.60
CA GLU A 431 -2.48 -44.24 15.96
C GLU A 431 -2.96 -42.80 16.11
N ARG A 432 -3.75 -42.30 15.15
CA ARG A 432 -4.20 -40.91 15.16
C ARG A 432 -5.17 -40.66 16.33
N PRO A 433 -4.80 -39.85 17.34
CA PRO A 433 -5.64 -39.66 18.50
C PRO A 433 -6.81 -38.73 18.17
N LYS A 434 -7.98 -38.98 18.78
CA LYS A 434 -9.12 -38.06 18.73
C LYS A 434 -8.89 -36.81 19.58
N ILE A 435 -8.17 -36.96 20.69
CA ILE A 435 -7.82 -35.89 21.64
C ILE A 435 -6.31 -35.92 21.83
N LEU A 436 -5.63 -34.80 21.53
CA LEU A 436 -4.20 -34.64 21.75
C LEU A 436 -3.97 -33.65 22.90
N SER A 437 -3.09 -34.03 23.84
CA SER A 437 -2.73 -33.18 25.00
C SER A 437 -1.24 -32.87 24.92
N LEU A 438 -0.88 -31.58 24.96
CA LEU A 438 0.50 -31.13 24.94
C LEU A 438 1.01 -30.95 26.37
N SER A 439 2.10 -31.65 26.68
CA SER A 439 2.85 -31.57 27.94
C SER A 439 4.00 -30.58 27.86
N ALA A 440 4.61 -30.24 29.01
CA ALA A 440 5.79 -29.37 29.03
C ALA A 440 6.95 -29.93 28.18
N ALA A 441 7.10 -31.26 28.11
CA ALA A 441 8.11 -31.92 27.29
C ALA A 441 7.87 -31.79 25.78
N ASP A 442 6.64 -31.50 25.36
CA ASP A 442 6.31 -31.28 23.95
C ASP A 442 6.60 -29.83 23.52
N LEU A 443 6.72 -28.89 24.47
CA LEU A 443 6.95 -27.47 24.21
C LEU A 443 8.40 -27.16 23.79
N ASP A 444 9.36 -28.03 24.15
CA ASP A 444 10.80 -27.82 23.93
C ASP A 444 11.27 -26.41 24.34
N LEU A 445 10.66 -25.84 25.38
CA LEU A 445 11.09 -24.57 25.94
C LEU A 445 12.45 -24.79 26.63
N PRO A 446 13.44 -23.92 26.40
CA PRO A 446 14.70 -24.00 27.12
C PRO A 446 14.39 -23.90 28.61
N ASP A 447 14.97 -24.80 29.38
CA ASP A 447 14.61 -25.07 30.76
C ASP A 447 14.86 -23.82 31.62
N VAL A 448 13.83 -22.97 31.78
CA VAL A 448 13.87 -21.81 32.69
C VAL A 448 14.02 -22.29 34.15
N SER A 449 13.83 -23.60 34.38
CA SER A 449 14.13 -24.28 35.63
C SER A 449 15.62 -24.52 35.92
N ALA A 450 16.55 -24.10 35.06
CA ALA A 450 17.99 -24.19 35.35
C ALA A 450 18.58 -22.93 36.02
N ALA A 451 17.86 -21.79 36.02
CA ALA A 451 18.41 -20.51 36.50
C ALA A 451 17.85 -20.00 37.83
N ALA A 452 16.87 -20.68 38.44
CA ALA A 452 16.25 -20.20 39.68
C ALA A 452 15.77 -21.31 40.63
N ILE A 453 16.45 -22.46 40.68
CA ILE A 453 16.53 -23.30 41.88
C ILE A 453 17.94 -23.90 41.90
N GLU A 454 18.95 -23.11 42.31
CA GLU A 454 20.04 -23.72 43.07
C GLU A 454 19.43 -24.22 44.39
N ALA A 455 18.77 -25.38 44.31
CA ALA A 455 18.85 -26.31 45.42
C ALA A 455 20.35 -26.50 45.63
N PRO A 456 20.89 -26.27 46.84
CA PRO A 456 22.32 -26.41 47.06
C PRO A 456 22.69 -27.80 46.56
N ALA A 457 23.55 -27.82 45.53
CA ALA A 457 23.98 -29.03 44.87
C ALA A 457 24.28 -30.06 45.97
N ALA A 458 23.47 -31.11 46.04
CA ALA A 458 23.82 -32.28 46.81
C ALA A 458 25.10 -32.76 46.15
N VAL A 459 26.23 -32.41 46.79
CA VAL A 459 27.55 -32.74 46.28
C VAL A 459 27.61 -34.26 46.28
N ALA A 460 27.38 -34.87 45.13
CA ALA A 460 27.79 -36.22 44.86
C ALA A 460 29.32 -36.20 44.89
N ARG A 461 29.90 -36.25 46.09
CA ARG A 461 31.33 -36.41 46.30
C ARG A 461 31.63 -37.88 46.11
N ASP A 462 32.62 -38.16 45.27
CA ASP A 462 33.20 -39.47 45.05
C ASP A 462 33.41 -40.20 46.39
N VAL A 463 32.56 -41.19 46.66
CA VAL A 463 32.73 -42.09 47.78
C VAL A 463 33.82 -43.09 47.36
N THR A 464 35.07 -42.78 47.68
CA THR A 464 36.18 -43.73 47.58
C THR A 464 36.37 -44.41 48.93
N GLY A 465 36.08 -45.72 49.00
CA GLY A 465 36.20 -46.52 50.22
C GLY A 465 35.14 -47.63 50.34
N ASP A 466 35.26 -48.47 51.35
CA ASP A 466 34.21 -49.43 51.70
C ASP A 466 32.97 -48.71 52.29
N LEU A 467 31.82 -49.40 52.34
CA LEU A 467 30.55 -48.82 52.82
C LEU A 467 30.66 -48.25 54.24
N ARG A 468 31.55 -48.80 55.06
CA ARG A 468 31.78 -48.33 56.43
C ARG A 468 32.50 -46.98 56.43
N GLN A 469 33.55 -46.83 55.63
CA GLN A 469 34.28 -45.57 55.49
C GLN A 469 33.37 -44.46 54.92
N ALA A 470 32.52 -44.81 53.94
CA ALA A 470 31.53 -43.90 53.37
C ALA A 470 30.55 -43.36 54.41
N THR A 471 29.97 -44.27 55.21
CA THR A 471 29.00 -43.92 56.25
C THR A 471 29.63 -43.14 57.40
N GLU A 472 30.85 -43.51 57.82
CA GLU A 472 31.60 -42.75 58.84
C GLU A 472 31.95 -41.34 58.36
N HIS A 473 32.35 -41.17 57.08
CA HIS A 473 32.63 -39.87 56.48
C HIS A 473 31.37 -38.99 56.43
N TYR A 474 30.24 -39.55 55.98
CA TYR A 474 28.98 -38.83 55.91
C TYR A 474 28.49 -38.41 57.30
N GLN A 475 28.60 -39.30 58.30
CA GLN A 475 28.28 -38.98 59.69
C GLN A 475 29.14 -37.83 60.23
N ARG A 476 30.45 -37.82 59.98
CA ARG A 476 31.33 -36.70 60.39
C ARG A 476 30.89 -35.36 59.79
N GLN A 477 30.56 -35.35 58.49
CA GLN A 477 30.14 -34.12 57.80
C GLN A 477 28.85 -33.56 58.39
N ILE A 478 27.84 -34.40 58.61
CA ILE A 478 26.57 -33.97 59.20
C ILE A 478 26.77 -33.46 60.63
N ILE A 479 27.54 -34.18 61.46
CA ILE A 479 27.78 -33.79 62.84
C ILE A 479 28.53 -32.45 62.89
N ASN A 480 29.55 -32.24 62.06
CA ASN A 480 30.28 -30.97 62.00
C ASN A 480 29.40 -29.82 61.52
N ALA A 481 28.64 -30.00 60.43
CA ALA A 481 27.74 -28.96 59.93
C ALA A 481 26.68 -28.58 60.97
N CYS A 482 26.18 -29.54 61.74
CA CYS A 482 25.24 -29.29 62.81
C CYS A 482 25.89 -28.57 64.01
N LEU A 483 27.12 -28.94 64.37
CA LEU A 483 27.88 -28.25 65.43
C LEU A 483 28.19 -26.81 65.05
N GLU A 484 28.58 -26.52 63.81
CA GLU A 484 28.82 -25.17 63.31
C GLU A 484 27.57 -24.29 63.41
N ARG A 485 26.41 -24.80 62.98
CA ARG A 485 25.11 -24.08 63.09
C ARG A 485 24.74 -23.76 64.53
N HIS A 486 25.07 -24.64 65.46
CA HIS A 486 24.79 -24.48 66.90
C HIS A 486 25.96 -23.89 67.68
N GLN A 487 26.94 -23.25 67.02
CA GLN A 487 28.10 -22.62 67.66
C GLN A 487 28.82 -23.57 68.64
N HIS A 488 29.02 -24.82 68.23
CA HIS A 488 29.64 -25.91 68.99
C HIS A 488 28.87 -26.34 70.26
N ASN A 489 27.58 -26.01 70.35
CA ASN A 489 26.71 -26.51 71.43
C ASN A 489 26.22 -27.94 71.16
N TRP A 490 26.89 -28.92 71.78
CA TRP A 490 26.57 -30.34 71.68
C TRP A 490 25.13 -30.71 72.09
N ALA A 491 24.52 -29.98 73.03
CA ALA A 491 23.14 -30.25 73.45
C ALA A 491 22.10 -29.71 72.45
N GLY A 492 22.45 -28.67 71.70
CA GLY A 492 21.66 -28.13 70.58
C GLY A 492 21.75 -29.03 69.36
N ALA A 493 22.98 -29.37 68.96
CA ALA A 493 23.25 -30.25 67.83
C ALA A 493 22.65 -31.66 68.01
N ALA A 494 22.71 -32.24 69.22
CA ALA A 494 22.09 -33.53 69.48
C ALA A 494 20.56 -33.51 69.29
N ARG A 495 19.89 -32.43 69.74
CA ARG A 495 18.44 -32.27 69.57
C ARG A 495 18.05 -32.13 68.10
N GLU A 496 18.80 -31.38 67.30
CA GLU A 496 18.55 -31.27 65.86
C GLU A 496 18.73 -32.61 65.14
N LEU A 497 19.73 -33.40 65.54
CA LEU A 497 19.98 -34.73 64.97
C LEU A 497 19.10 -35.84 65.55
N GLY A 498 18.16 -35.52 66.44
CA GLY A 498 17.26 -36.51 67.07
C GLY A 498 17.95 -37.47 68.04
N LEU A 499 19.09 -37.08 68.61
CA LEU A 499 19.91 -37.87 69.52
C LEU A 499 19.98 -37.25 70.91
N ASP A 500 20.28 -38.07 71.92
CA ASP A 500 20.69 -37.54 73.22
C ASP A 500 22.16 -37.09 73.20
N ARG A 501 22.52 -36.15 74.09
CA ARG A 501 23.87 -35.57 74.16
C ARG A 501 24.96 -36.64 74.39
N ALA A 502 24.65 -37.68 75.15
CA ALA A 502 25.63 -38.72 75.51
C ALA A 502 25.91 -39.68 74.34
N ASN A 503 24.90 -39.97 73.52
CA ASN A 503 24.96 -40.74 72.29
C ASN A 503 25.70 -39.99 71.19
N LEU A 504 25.40 -38.69 71.00
CA LEU A 504 26.15 -37.87 70.06
C LEU A 504 27.64 -37.80 70.43
N GLY A 505 27.96 -37.62 71.72
CA GLY A 505 29.34 -37.62 72.21
C GLY A 505 30.07 -38.96 72.01
N ARG A 506 29.41 -40.09 72.28
CA ARG A 506 29.97 -41.43 72.01
C ARG A 506 30.19 -41.66 70.52
N MET A 507 29.26 -41.22 69.68
CA MET A 507 29.36 -41.34 68.22
C MET A 507 30.49 -40.48 67.65
N ALA A 508 30.62 -39.22 68.10
CA ALA A 508 31.73 -38.34 67.71
C ALA A 508 33.09 -38.91 68.12
N LYS A 509 33.21 -39.48 69.33
CA LYS A 509 34.43 -40.14 69.81
C LYS A 509 34.78 -41.38 68.98
N ARG A 510 33.79 -42.19 68.61
CA ARG A 510 33.97 -43.36 67.72
C ARG A 510 34.44 -42.94 66.31
N LEU A 511 33.96 -41.80 65.84
CA LEU A 511 34.33 -41.23 64.55
C LEU A 511 35.67 -40.47 64.59
N GLY A 512 36.34 -40.34 65.74
CA GLY A 512 37.63 -39.65 65.87
C GLY A 512 37.54 -38.11 65.84
N MET A 513 36.37 -37.55 66.14
CA MET A 513 36.15 -36.11 66.24
C MET A 513 36.54 -35.64 67.65
N ARG A 514 37.30 -34.53 67.77
CA ARG A 514 37.80 -33.99 69.05
C ARG A 514 36.91 -32.91 69.60
#